data_AF-W0Z8T9-F1
#
_entry.id   AF-W0Z8T9-F1
#
_cell.length_a   1.000
_cell.length_b   1.000
_cell.length_c   1.000
_cell.angle_alpha   90.00
_cell.angle_beta   90.00
_cell.angle_gamma   90.00
#
_symmetry.space_group_name_H-M   'P 1'
#
loop_
_entity.id
_entity.type
_entity.pdbx_description
1 polymer ?
#
loop_
_entity_poly.entity_id
_entity_poly.type
_entity_poly.pdbx_seq_one_letter_code
_entity_poly.pdbx_strand_id
1 'polypeptide(L)'
;MSLVLPQDIAPIPGDAAGIRSRADRFTRTADAILDAVEALRTSIAQTRNHTSEALDVLAENADSVSEQLSTLESRYRVAGSALGEFGDTLENAQAEARSLVDQSAQATPNLAY
;
A
#
# COMPACT_ATOMS: atom_id res chain seq x y z
N MET A 1 37.04 -25.12 3.50
CA MET A 1 35.91 -24.93 4.45
C MET A 1 34.63 -25.20 3.68
N SER A 2 34.02 -26.37 3.87
CA SER A 2 32.73 -26.69 3.25
C SER A 2 31.63 -26.01 4.06
N LEU A 3 30.97 -25.02 3.49
CA LEU A 3 29.76 -24.42 4.06
C LEU A 3 28.63 -25.42 3.83
N VAL A 4 28.47 -26.35 4.77
CA VAL A 4 27.25 -27.17 4.84
C VAL A 4 26.15 -26.22 5.27
N LEU A 5 25.30 -25.82 4.31
CA LEU A 5 24.07 -25.10 4.63
C LEU A 5 23.23 -26.01 5.54
N PRO A 6 22.63 -25.48 6.62
CA PRO A 6 21.75 -26.27 7.47
C PRO A 6 20.64 -26.90 6.61
N GLN A 7 20.35 -28.18 6.86
CA GLN A 7 19.38 -28.97 6.11
C GLN A 7 17.95 -28.40 6.24
N ASP A 8 17.70 -27.58 7.26
CA ASP A 8 16.48 -26.81 7.46
C ASP A 8 16.84 -25.34 7.75
N ILE A 9 16.50 -24.44 6.82
CA ILE A 9 16.47 -22.99 7.09
C ILE A 9 15.03 -22.66 7.46
N ALA A 10 14.82 -22.04 8.63
CA ALA A 10 13.50 -21.57 9.02
C ALA A 10 12.94 -20.59 7.96
N PRO A 11 11.66 -20.70 7.56
CA PRO A 11 11.07 -19.79 6.60
C PRO A 11 11.24 -18.33 7.03
N ILE A 12 11.46 -17.43 6.08
CA ILE A 12 11.44 -15.99 6.37
C ILE A 12 10.05 -15.65 6.95
N PRO A 13 9.97 -15.14 8.18
CA PRO A 13 8.69 -14.88 8.83
C PRO A 13 7.98 -13.68 8.22
N GLY A 14 6.65 -13.64 8.35
CA GLY A 14 5.82 -12.52 7.96
C GLY A 14 4.66 -12.89 7.05
N ASP A 15 3.67 -11.99 6.99
CA ASP A 15 2.42 -12.16 6.24
C ASP A 15 2.38 -11.18 5.06
N ALA A 16 3.05 -11.54 3.97
CA ALA A 16 3.11 -10.73 2.74
C ALA A 16 1.70 -10.46 2.16
N ALA A 17 0.84 -11.48 2.15
CA ALA A 17 -0.53 -11.36 1.65
C ALA A 17 -1.37 -10.40 2.50
N GLY A 18 -1.26 -10.48 3.83
CA GLY A 18 -1.94 -9.55 4.72
C GLY A 18 -1.41 -8.12 4.61
N ILE A 19 -0.11 -7.93 4.37
CA ILE A 19 0.46 -6.61 4.10
C ILE A 19 -0.12 -6.02 2.81
N ARG A 20 -0.16 -6.79 1.71
CA ARG A 20 -0.77 -6.36 0.45
C ARG A 20 -2.25 -6.05 0.60
N SER A 21 -3.00 -6.88 1.33
CA SER A 21 -4.41 -6.60 1.62
C SER A 21 -4.61 -5.27 2.37
N ARG A 22 -3.68 -4.91 3.26
CA ARG A 22 -3.69 -3.60 3.92
C ARG A 22 -3.36 -2.50 2.93
N ALA A 23 -2.33 -2.66 2.10
CA ALA A 23 -2.00 -1.72 1.03
C ALA A 23 -3.22 -1.38 0.16
N ASP A 24 -3.96 -2.38 -0.31
CA ASP A 24 -5.18 -2.21 -1.10
C ASP A 24 -6.27 -1.43 -0.37
N ARG A 25 -6.35 -1.58 0.95
CA ARG A 25 -7.32 -0.83 1.78
C ARG A 25 -6.91 0.64 1.91
N PHE A 26 -5.61 0.92 2.07
CA PHE A 26 -5.08 2.29 2.06
C PHE A 26 -5.34 2.96 0.70
N THR A 27 -5.05 2.29 -0.41
CA THR A 27 -5.32 2.81 -1.77
C THR A 27 -6.81 3.11 -1.98
N ARG A 28 -7.70 2.16 -1.64
CA ARG A 28 -9.16 2.40 -1.72
C ARG A 28 -9.65 3.54 -0.85
N THR A 29 -8.99 3.77 0.29
CA THR A 29 -9.31 4.90 1.17
C THR A 29 -8.88 6.21 0.53
N ALA A 30 -7.70 6.26 -0.12
CA ALA A 30 -7.26 7.41 -0.89
C ALA A 30 -8.23 7.72 -2.05
N ASP A 31 -8.69 6.71 -2.79
CA ASP A 31 -9.63 6.89 -3.90
C ASP A 31 -10.98 7.46 -3.41
N ALA A 32 -11.53 6.92 -2.32
CA ALA A 32 -12.77 7.45 -1.74
C ALA A 32 -12.63 8.92 -1.26
N ILE A 33 -11.44 9.32 -0.79
CA ILE A 33 -11.17 10.71 -0.40
C ILE A 33 -11.07 11.60 -1.64
N LEU A 34 -10.41 11.13 -2.71
CA LEU A 34 -10.33 11.86 -3.97
C LEU A 34 -11.73 12.14 -4.55
N ASP A 35 -12.59 11.12 -4.59
CA ASP A 35 -13.98 11.24 -5.03
C ASP A 35 -14.73 12.30 -4.20
N ALA A 36 -14.54 12.31 -2.88
CA ALA A 36 -15.16 13.30 -2.00
C ALA A 36 -14.68 14.73 -2.27
N VAL A 37 -13.38 14.91 -2.55
CA VAL A 37 -12.80 16.22 -2.92
C VAL A 37 -13.37 16.71 -4.25
N GLU A 38 -13.49 15.83 -5.25
CA GLU A 38 -14.03 16.19 -6.57
C GLU A 38 -15.52 16.55 -6.49
N ALA A 39 -16.30 15.80 -5.71
CA ALA A 39 -17.71 16.10 -5.45
C ALA A 39 -17.87 17.46 -4.73
N LEU A 40 -17.04 17.73 -3.73
CA LEU A 40 -17.05 18.99 -3.00
C LEU A 40 -16.74 20.18 -3.91
N ARG A 41 -15.68 20.09 -4.71
CA ARG A 41 -15.30 21.12 -5.68
C ARG A 41 -16.40 21.40 -6.70
N THR A 42 -17.06 20.33 -7.18
CA THR A 42 -18.19 20.45 -8.11
C THR A 42 -19.36 21.22 -7.49
N SER A 43 -19.70 20.90 -6.23
CA SER A 43 -20.76 21.58 -5.49
C SER A 43 -20.47 23.07 -5.27
N ILE A 44 -19.23 23.42 -4.90
CA ILE A 44 -18.79 24.82 -4.75
C ILE A 44 -18.92 25.57 -6.08
N ALA A 45 -18.43 24.97 -7.18
CA ALA A 45 -18.45 25.61 -8.50
C ALA A 45 -19.88 25.95 -8.96
N GLN A 46 -20.86 25.10 -8.66
CA GLN A 46 -22.28 25.35 -8.94
C GLN A 46 -22.84 26.53 -8.12
N THR A 47 -22.29 26.75 -6.93
CA THR A 47 -22.76 27.77 -5.98
C THR A 47 -22.27 29.19 -6.35
N ARG A 48 -21.12 29.31 -7.05
CA ARG A 48 -20.51 30.60 -7.45
C ARG A 48 -21.33 31.45 -8.44
N ASN A 49 -22.45 30.95 -8.97
CA ASN A 49 -23.36 31.72 -9.82
C ASN A 49 -24.33 32.62 -9.02
N HIS A 50 -24.20 32.67 -7.69
CA HIS A 50 -25.09 33.42 -6.80
C HIS A 50 -24.33 34.50 -6.02
N THR A 51 -24.91 35.70 -5.89
CA THR A 51 -24.34 36.80 -5.10
C THR A 51 -24.87 36.74 -3.66
N SER A 52 -24.18 36.05 -2.76
CA SER A 52 -24.54 35.97 -1.33
C SER A 52 -23.30 35.75 -0.46
N GLU A 53 -23.12 36.60 0.56
CA GLU A 53 -22.01 36.49 1.52
C GLU A 53 -22.01 35.16 2.29
N ALA A 54 -23.18 34.60 2.58
CA ALA A 54 -23.30 33.28 3.20
C ALA A 54 -22.76 32.15 2.30
N LEU A 55 -22.89 32.31 0.97
CA LEU A 55 -22.36 31.37 -0.01
C LEU A 55 -20.84 31.55 -0.20
N ASP A 56 -20.32 32.76 -0.05
CA ASP A 56 -18.87 33.02 -0.07
C ASP A 56 -18.18 32.33 1.12
N VAL A 57 -18.72 32.46 2.34
CA VAL A 57 -18.21 31.77 3.53
C VAL A 57 -18.28 30.25 3.38
N LEU A 58 -19.36 29.73 2.78
CA LEU A 58 -19.47 28.31 2.49
C LEU A 58 -18.39 27.84 1.51
N ALA A 59 -18.12 28.60 0.45
CA ALA A 59 -17.09 28.28 -0.52
C ALA A 59 -15.69 28.25 0.10
N GLU A 60 -15.34 29.24 0.94
CA GLU A 60 -14.04 29.30 1.62
C GLU A 60 -13.82 28.12 2.58
N ASN A 61 -14.85 27.77 3.37
CA ASN A 61 -14.79 26.60 4.24
C ASN A 61 -14.60 25.30 3.45
N ALA A 62 -15.29 25.19 2.31
CA ALA A 62 -15.23 24.01 1.46
C ALA A 62 -13.88 23.89 0.72
N ASP A 63 -13.25 25.02 0.36
CA ASP A 63 -11.87 25.04 -0.15
C ASP A 63 -10.89 24.56 0.92
N SER A 64 -11.01 25.03 2.17
CA SER A 64 -10.16 24.56 3.29
C SER A 64 -10.32 23.05 3.56
N VAL A 65 -11.56 22.54 3.56
CA VAL A 65 -11.83 21.10 3.72
C VAL A 65 -11.23 20.32 2.55
N SER A 66 -11.34 20.82 1.33
CA SER A 66 -10.78 20.17 0.13
C SER A 66 -9.25 20.03 0.22
N GLU A 67 -8.54 21.04 0.73
CA GLU A 67 -7.09 20.96 0.96
C GLU A 67 -6.71 19.92 2.02
N GLN A 68 -7.44 19.88 3.13
CA GLN A 68 -7.20 18.90 4.19
C GLN A 68 -7.44 17.47 3.69
N LEU A 69 -8.52 17.25 2.94
CA LEU A 69 -8.82 15.96 2.33
C LEU A 69 -7.78 15.56 1.28
N SER A 70 -7.32 16.50 0.44
CA SER A 70 -6.23 16.23 -0.53
C SER A 70 -4.93 15.82 0.17
N THR A 71 -4.62 16.44 1.31
CA THR A 71 -3.46 16.05 2.12
C THR A 71 -3.61 14.64 2.69
N LEU A 72 -4.82 14.29 3.14
CA LEU A 72 -5.12 12.98 3.70
C LEU A 72 -5.04 11.89 2.62
N GLU A 73 -5.63 12.15 1.46
CA GLU A 73 -5.57 11.30 0.26
C GLU A 73 -4.11 10.93 -0.07
N SER A 74 -3.24 11.94 -0.18
CA SER A 74 -1.83 11.74 -0.48
C SER A 74 -1.13 10.84 0.54
N ARG A 75 -1.41 11.03 1.85
CA ARG A 75 -0.86 10.18 2.90
C ARG A 75 -1.30 8.73 2.78
N TYR A 76 -2.59 8.50 2.53
CA TYR A 76 -3.11 7.14 2.34
C TYR A 76 -2.52 6.49 1.09
N ARG A 77 -2.36 7.24 -0.01
CA ARG A 77 -1.78 6.72 -1.26
C ARG A 77 -0.32 6.33 -1.09
N VAL A 78 0.48 7.19 -0.44
CA VAL A 78 1.89 6.89 -0.12
C VAL A 78 2.00 5.66 0.78
N ALA A 79 1.20 5.59 1.84
CA ALA A 79 1.20 4.44 2.75
C ALA A 79 0.79 3.14 2.03
N GLY A 80 -0.22 3.20 1.16
CA GLY A 80 -0.64 2.08 0.32
C GLY A 80 0.50 1.59 -0.58
N SER A 81 1.14 2.50 -1.32
CA SER A 81 2.27 2.17 -2.21
C SER A 81 3.42 1.52 -1.46
N ALA A 82 3.86 2.12 -0.35
CA ALA A 82 4.98 1.62 0.44
C ALA A 82 4.69 0.23 1.05
N LEU A 83 3.47 -0.01 1.52
CA LEU A 83 3.06 -1.33 2.01
C LEU A 83 2.99 -2.35 0.88
N GLY A 84 2.53 -1.96 -0.31
CA GLY A 84 2.51 -2.82 -1.49
C GLY A 84 3.91 -3.29 -1.87
N GLU A 85 4.84 -2.35 -2.06
CA GLU A 85 6.24 -2.64 -2.38
C GLU A 85 6.91 -3.54 -1.34
N PHE A 86 6.65 -3.28 -0.05
CA PHE A 86 7.17 -4.13 1.02
C PHE A 86 6.58 -5.54 0.97
N GLY A 87 5.28 -5.67 0.73
CA GLY A 87 4.61 -6.96 0.59
C GLY A 87 5.16 -7.80 -0.57
N ASP A 88 5.41 -7.18 -1.72
CA ASP A 88 6.02 -7.82 -2.89
C ASP A 88 7.46 -8.25 -2.60
N THR A 89 8.24 -7.37 -1.97
CA THR A 89 9.62 -7.67 -1.59
C THR A 89 9.70 -8.85 -0.63
N LEU A 90 8.80 -8.90 0.36
CA LEU A 90 8.75 -10.00 1.34
C LEU A 90 8.36 -11.33 0.68
N GLU A 91 7.37 -11.34 -0.21
CA GLU A 91 6.97 -12.55 -0.93
C GLU A 91 8.09 -13.09 -1.81
N ASN A 92 8.79 -12.21 -2.53
CA ASN A 92 9.93 -12.58 -3.37
C ASN A 92 11.05 -13.21 -2.54
N ALA A 93 11.41 -12.59 -1.41
CA ALA A 93 12.41 -13.13 -0.50
C ALA A 93 11.99 -14.50 0.08
N GLN A 94 10.71 -14.66 0.45
CA GLN A 94 10.17 -15.94 0.93
C GLN A 94 10.21 -17.03 -0.14
N ALA A 95 9.91 -16.69 -1.40
CA ALA A 95 9.96 -17.62 -2.53
C ALA A 95 11.41 -18.03 -2.86
N GLU A 96 12.34 -17.09 -2.86
CA GLU A 96 13.76 -17.34 -3.08
C GLU A 96 14.33 -18.27 -2.00
N ALA A 97 14.03 -17.99 -0.73
CA ALA A 97 14.48 -18.82 0.39
C ALA A 97 13.97 -20.27 0.27
N ARG A 98 12.71 -20.47 -0.10
CA ARG A 98 12.15 -21.82 -0.33
C ARG A 98 12.87 -22.54 -1.46
N SER A 99 13.07 -21.86 -2.59
CA SER A 99 13.81 -22.42 -3.73
C SER A 99 15.22 -22.87 -3.36
N LEU A 100 15.95 -22.08 -2.54
CA LEU A 100 17.30 -22.44 -2.10
C LEU A 100 17.30 -23.68 -1.18
N VAL A 101 16.31 -23.81 -0.28
CA VAL A 101 16.16 -24.99 0.58
C VAL A 101 15.86 -26.23 -0.26
N ASP A 102 14.93 -26.14 -1.21
CA ASP A 102 14.58 -27.25 -2.10
C ASP A 102 15.78 -27.72 -2.94
N GLN A 103 16.59 -26.79 -3.46
CA GLN A 103 17.81 -27.12 -4.20
C GLN A 103 18.86 -27.81 -3.32
N SER A 104 19.06 -27.33 -2.08
CA SER A 104 19.98 -27.96 -1.12
C SER A 104 19.54 -29.39 -0.75
N ALA A 105 18.24 -29.59 -0.53
CA ALA A 105 17.66 -30.89 -0.24
C ALA A 105 17.81 -31.88 -1.41
N GLN A 106 17.80 -31.40 -2.65
CA GLN A 106 18.01 -32.21 -3.87
C GLN A 106 19.49 -32.47 -4.19
N ALA A 107 20.42 -31.65 -3.70
CA ALA A 107 21.86 -31.84 -3.89
C ALA A 107 22.46 -32.86 -2.90
N THR A 108 21.92 -32.91 -1.69
CA THR A 108 22.34 -33.83 -0.61
C THR A 108 22.10 -35.34 -0.83
N PRO A 109 21.12 -35.84 -1.63
CA PRO A 109 20.90 -37.27 -1.86
C PRO A 109 22.04 -37.97 -2.63
N ASN A 110 22.89 -37.21 -3.34
CA ASN A 110 23.91 -37.76 -4.23
C ASN A 110 25.28 -38.02 -3.56
N LEU A 111 25.40 -37.88 -2.24
CA LEU A 111 26.66 -38.11 -1.50
C LEU A 111 26.63 -39.34 -0.58
N ALA A 112 25.60 -40.19 -0.69
CA ALA A 112 25.52 -41.47 0.02
C ALA A 112 25.90 -42.63 -0.92
N TYR A 113 27.20 -42.82 -1.17
CA TYR A 113 27.77 -44.06 -1.71
C TYR A 113 29.18 -44.28 -1.14
#